data_AF-A0A7W6Q548-F1
#
_entry.id   AF-A0A7W6Q548-F1
#
_cell.length_a   1.000
_cell.length_b   1.000
_cell.length_c   1.000
_cell.angle_alpha   90.00
_cell.angle_beta   90.00
_cell.angle_gamma   90.00
#
_symmetry.space_group_name_H-M   'P 1'
#
loop_
_entity.id
_entity.type
_entity.pdbx_description
1 polymer ?
#
loop_
_entity_poly.entity_id
_entity_poly.type
_entity_poly.pdbx_seq_one_letter_code
_entity_poly.pdbx_strand_id
1 'polypeptide(L)'
;MAYVPMDTEELKQLIMMGRKRPMNMAFNPGPKGADLLIIHRLKDPDVLGRTAKKEGEGTKVAKGSFEIDAKKLKLTVDKALPGLAKKFRKYLKELGFSFKVEVLDAQGNLLEEEDETEVAATAQSADQDAPSTSTPEAADAGPAINPADLATRLKALQAPIGDLTVLAAPLKKAAAGVVAQIKSGALEDAEASLSTLESAVKAAAKAQRGKEAKSTEAPAEIVPVEASPKALMARANSLRSAFDSAPGGGTVKAKKLLFEALNLLKNKDYDAANEELSKAEEALNDAAEIEHEPKVKSDVPRQKWDKTLAPLQVKVDAAMAAKTGDPDAINRAFNYALQQAEKGDFESALKSATTTINLLKEAATSAANARLEEAENAIPDNVARYTKSRLNWIDTRNRMQAELLKLKMTIDAQANAIEGLKELAENTDVLLDYIEELDTSLERVLEDLVETPDGPARDDLKAEARSIISSYRDTLDTEFFKAVDDNGFTPTTIRTTALNALAGVETALSA
;
A
#
# COMPACT_ATOMS: atom_id res chain seq x y z
N MET A 1 -3.27 -11.74 7.90
CA MET A 1 -1.94 -12.38 8.00
C MET A 1 -1.73 -13.20 6.74
N ALA A 2 -0.57 -13.11 6.07
CA ALA A 2 -0.29 -13.93 4.89
C ALA A 2 0.47 -15.18 5.33
N TYR A 3 -0.22 -16.31 5.35
CA TYR A 3 0.36 -17.64 5.50
C TYR A 3 0.96 -18.09 4.16
N VAL A 4 2.23 -18.50 4.15
CA VAL A 4 2.82 -19.40 3.14
C VAL A 4 3.89 -20.21 3.89
N PRO A 5 3.71 -21.53 4.01
CA PRO A 5 4.12 -22.45 2.96
C PRO A 5 2.92 -23.26 2.46
N MET A 6 2.65 -23.17 1.16
CA MET A 6 1.73 -24.10 0.49
C MET A 6 2.32 -25.52 0.56
N ASP A 7 1.46 -26.52 0.75
CA ASP A 7 1.87 -27.90 0.53
C ASP A 7 2.31 -28.08 -0.93
N THR A 8 3.29 -28.96 -1.16
CA THR A 8 3.86 -29.21 -2.49
C THR A 8 2.79 -29.70 -3.48
N GLU A 9 1.80 -30.45 -3.01
CA GLU A 9 0.66 -30.90 -3.83
C GLU A 9 -0.28 -29.74 -4.20
N GLU A 10 -0.57 -28.84 -3.27
CA GLU A 10 -1.39 -27.65 -3.54
C GLU A 10 -0.71 -26.73 -4.57
N LEU A 11 0.61 -26.54 -4.45
CA LEU A 11 1.38 -25.77 -5.41
C LEU A 11 1.34 -26.40 -6.82
N LYS A 12 1.47 -27.74 -6.93
CA LYS A 12 1.34 -28.45 -8.21
C LYS A 12 -0.04 -28.28 -8.83
N GLN A 13 -1.10 -28.35 -8.03
CA GLN A 13 -2.47 -28.13 -8.51
C GLN A 13 -2.64 -26.70 -9.05
N LEU A 14 -2.12 -25.69 -8.34
CA LEU A 14 -2.17 -24.30 -8.79
C LEU A 14 -1.36 -24.05 -10.07
N ILE A 15 -0.22 -24.71 -10.23
CA ILE A 15 0.55 -24.67 -11.49
C ILE A 15 -0.32 -25.24 -12.63
N MET A 16 -0.94 -26.39 -12.42
CA MET A 16 -1.77 -27.03 -13.45
C MET A 16 -3.06 -26.26 -13.79
N MET A 17 -3.58 -25.44 -12.89
CA MET A 17 -4.67 -24.50 -13.19
C MET A 17 -4.29 -23.49 -14.28
N GLY A 18 -2.99 -23.23 -14.49
CA GLY A 18 -2.48 -22.43 -15.59
C GLY A 18 -2.87 -22.93 -16.98
N ARG A 19 -3.29 -24.21 -17.13
CA ARG A 19 -3.84 -24.75 -18.39
C ARG A 19 -5.27 -24.31 -18.68
N LYS A 20 -6.02 -23.94 -17.65
CA LYS A 20 -7.44 -23.55 -17.76
C LYS A 20 -7.59 -22.04 -17.86
N ARG A 21 -6.67 -21.28 -17.27
CA ARG A 21 -6.70 -19.83 -17.21
C ARG A 21 -5.35 -19.25 -16.80
N PRO A 22 -5.08 -17.96 -17.10
CA PRO A 22 -3.92 -17.25 -16.56
C PRO A 22 -3.93 -17.20 -15.03
N MET A 23 -2.77 -17.38 -14.41
CA MET A 23 -2.59 -17.43 -12.96
C MET A 23 -1.60 -16.36 -12.50
N ASN A 24 -1.95 -15.61 -11.45
CA ASN A 24 -1.05 -14.60 -10.87
C ASN A 24 0.02 -15.28 -10.01
N MET A 25 1.25 -14.79 -10.12
CA MET A 25 2.36 -15.37 -9.40
C MET A 25 3.45 -14.36 -9.02
N ALA A 26 4.25 -14.78 -8.04
CA ALA A 26 5.53 -14.18 -7.73
C ALA A 26 6.57 -15.27 -7.49
N PHE A 27 7.74 -15.12 -8.11
CA PHE A 27 8.87 -16.02 -8.00
C PHE A 27 10.07 -15.29 -7.40
N ASN A 28 10.58 -15.82 -6.29
CA ASN A 28 11.75 -15.33 -5.60
C ASN A 28 12.85 -16.40 -5.67
N PRO A 29 13.81 -16.28 -6.61
CA PRO A 29 14.90 -17.23 -6.71
C PRO A 29 15.90 -17.05 -5.56
N GLY A 30 16.04 -18.08 -4.73
CA GLY A 30 16.85 -18.09 -3.51
C GLY A 30 18.25 -18.69 -3.73
N PRO A 31 19.19 -18.44 -2.81
CA PRO A 31 20.48 -19.12 -2.85
C PRO A 31 20.31 -20.62 -2.63
N LYS A 32 21.15 -21.43 -3.28
CA LYS A 32 21.23 -22.89 -3.06
C LYS A 32 19.90 -23.66 -3.25
N GLY A 33 18.99 -23.17 -4.08
CA GLY A 33 17.70 -23.84 -4.35
C GLY A 33 16.60 -23.54 -3.33
N ALA A 34 16.78 -22.55 -2.45
CA ALA A 34 15.72 -22.00 -1.59
C ALA A 34 14.75 -21.11 -2.40
N ASP A 35 14.32 -21.60 -3.56
CA ASP A 35 13.44 -20.88 -4.47
C ASP A 35 12.00 -20.88 -3.93
N LEU A 36 11.38 -19.71 -3.89
CA LEU A 36 9.99 -19.56 -3.45
C LEU A 36 9.09 -19.15 -4.62
N LEU A 37 8.09 -19.97 -4.89
CA LEU A 37 7.01 -19.65 -5.82
C LEU A 37 5.71 -19.48 -5.04
N ILE A 38 5.07 -18.32 -5.22
CA ILE A 38 3.73 -18.05 -4.70
C ILE A 38 2.81 -17.88 -5.89
N ILE A 39 1.76 -18.70 -5.95
CA ILE A 39 0.69 -18.60 -6.96
C ILE A 39 -0.60 -18.25 -6.24
N HIS A 40 -1.39 -17.34 -6.80
CA HIS A 40 -2.72 -17.10 -6.29
C HIS A 40 -3.71 -16.86 -7.41
N ARG A 41 -4.91 -17.38 -7.21
CA ARG A 41 -6.04 -17.30 -8.13
C ARG A 41 -6.56 -15.89 -8.41
N LEU A 42 -6.22 -14.90 -7.57
CA LEU A 42 -6.96 -13.64 -7.45
C LEU A 42 -6.07 -12.48 -6.97
N LYS A 43 -5.18 -12.71 -6.00
CA LYS A 43 -4.29 -11.64 -5.50
C LYS A 43 -3.41 -11.11 -6.62
N ASP A 44 -3.31 -9.79 -6.65
CA ASP A 44 -2.52 -9.08 -7.64
C ASP A 44 -1.02 -9.44 -7.56
N PRO A 45 -0.30 -9.54 -8.69
CA PRO A 45 1.12 -9.84 -8.72
C PRO A 45 1.99 -8.91 -7.85
N ASP A 46 1.59 -7.65 -7.64
CA ASP A 46 2.30 -6.74 -6.71
C ASP A 46 2.19 -7.16 -5.25
N VAL A 47 1.02 -7.67 -4.84
CA VAL A 47 0.81 -8.17 -3.48
C VAL A 47 1.62 -9.45 -3.29
N LEU A 48 1.55 -10.37 -4.26
CA LEU A 48 2.33 -11.60 -4.25
C LEU A 48 3.83 -11.31 -4.25
N GLY A 49 4.28 -10.32 -5.02
CA GLY A 49 5.69 -9.92 -5.09
C GLY A 49 6.21 -9.39 -3.76
N ARG A 50 5.41 -8.60 -3.02
CA ARG A 50 5.77 -8.13 -1.67
C ARG A 50 5.87 -9.28 -0.68
N THR A 51 4.95 -10.24 -0.74
CA THR A 51 4.99 -11.43 0.12
C THR A 51 6.20 -12.30 -0.22
N ALA A 52 6.44 -12.59 -1.50
CA ALA A 52 7.58 -13.39 -1.94
C ALA A 52 8.92 -12.74 -1.56
N LYS A 53 9.01 -11.41 -1.60
CA LYS A 53 10.21 -10.68 -1.14
C LYS A 53 10.42 -10.75 0.38
N LYS A 54 9.34 -10.88 1.14
CA LYS A 54 9.39 -10.91 2.61
C LYS A 54 9.68 -12.31 3.14
N GLU A 55 9.07 -13.31 2.53
CA GLU A 55 9.13 -14.71 2.99
C GLU A 55 10.21 -15.53 2.27
N GLY A 56 10.65 -15.10 1.09
CA GLY A 56 11.69 -15.79 0.32
C GLY A 56 13.11 -15.31 0.64
N GLU A 57 14.10 -16.20 0.43
CA GLU A 57 15.51 -15.93 0.74
C GLU A 57 16.28 -15.24 -0.41
N GLY A 58 15.62 -15.03 -1.56
CA GLY A 58 16.18 -14.41 -2.75
C GLY A 58 16.21 -12.88 -2.68
N THR A 59 17.25 -12.27 -3.27
CA THR A 59 17.41 -10.80 -3.29
C THR A 59 16.52 -10.08 -4.31
N LYS A 60 15.96 -10.80 -5.27
CA LYS A 60 15.12 -10.26 -6.35
C LYS A 60 13.83 -11.08 -6.48
N VAL A 61 12.77 -10.45 -7.00
CA VAL A 61 11.48 -11.10 -7.22
C VAL A 61 11.01 -10.79 -8.64
N ALA A 62 10.62 -11.83 -9.37
CA ALA A 62 9.83 -11.71 -10.59
C ALA A 62 8.36 -11.80 -10.19
N LYS A 63 7.54 -10.91 -10.73
CA LYS A 63 6.09 -10.88 -10.49
C LYS A 63 5.38 -10.73 -11.82
N GLY A 64 4.22 -11.36 -11.92
CA GLY A 64 3.37 -11.28 -13.10
C GLY A 64 2.39 -12.43 -13.14
N SER A 65 2.11 -12.94 -14.33
CA SER A 65 1.18 -14.04 -14.56
C SER A 65 1.80 -15.13 -15.42
N PHE A 66 1.24 -16.33 -15.34
CA PHE A 66 1.61 -17.40 -16.26
C PHE A 66 0.38 -18.13 -16.80
N GLU A 67 0.55 -18.72 -17.97
CA GLU A 67 -0.40 -19.61 -18.61
C GLU A 67 0.33 -20.81 -19.22
N ILE A 68 -0.35 -21.96 -19.28
CA ILE A 68 0.20 -23.18 -19.85
C ILE A 68 -0.55 -23.51 -21.14
N ASP A 69 0.17 -23.39 -22.24
CA ASP A 69 -0.30 -23.74 -23.58
C ASP A 69 0.39 -25.04 -24.03
N ALA A 70 -0.36 -26.15 -23.95
CA ALA A 70 0.12 -27.51 -24.18
C ALA A 70 1.36 -27.91 -23.35
N LYS A 71 2.57 -27.79 -23.93
CA LYS A 71 3.86 -28.07 -23.28
C LYS A 71 4.70 -26.82 -23.00
N LYS A 72 4.16 -25.64 -23.30
CA LYS A 72 4.80 -24.34 -23.10
C LYS A 72 4.17 -23.62 -21.91
N LEU A 73 4.98 -23.11 -20.99
CA LEU A 73 4.55 -22.22 -19.93
C LEU A 73 4.99 -20.81 -20.32
N LYS A 74 4.01 -19.97 -20.65
CA LYS A 74 4.18 -18.57 -21.00
C LYS A 74 4.13 -17.75 -19.71
N LEU A 75 5.23 -17.12 -19.37
CA LEU A 75 5.41 -16.34 -18.15
C LEU A 75 5.48 -14.85 -18.51
N THR A 76 4.44 -14.09 -18.21
CA THR A 76 4.39 -12.65 -18.44
C THR A 76 4.86 -11.93 -17.17
N VAL A 77 5.90 -11.12 -17.25
CA VAL A 77 6.49 -10.43 -16.08
C VAL A 77 6.62 -8.94 -16.27
N ASP A 78 6.36 -8.21 -15.18
CA ASP A 78 6.52 -6.76 -15.13
C ASP A 78 7.99 -6.33 -15.26
N LYS A 79 8.89 -7.18 -14.73
CA LYS A 79 10.35 -6.98 -14.80
C LYS A 79 11.04 -8.33 -14.79
N ALA A 80 11.65 -8.68 -15.92
CA ALA A 80 12.42 -9.91 -16.03
C ALA A 80 13.68 -9.89 -15.15
N LEU A 81 14.00 -11.04 -14.57
CA LEU A 81 15.24 -11.28 -13.85
C LEU A 81 16.24 -11.98 -14.79
N PRO A 82 17.56 -11.75 -14.65
CA PRO A 82 18.54 -12.44 -15.47
C PRO A 82 18.47 -13.97 -15.32
N GLY A 83 18.23 -14.66 -16.44
CA GLY A 83 18.12 -16.11 -16.50
C GLY A 83 16.87 -16.64 -15.79
N LEU A 84 15.78 -15.87 -15.84
CA LEU A 84 14.51 -16.23 -15.19
C LEU A 84 13.95 -17.52 -15.78
N ALA A 85 13.97 -17.66 -17.12
CA ALA A 85 13.45 -18.85 -17.79
C ALA A 85 14.12 -20.13 -17.27
N LYS A 86 15.45 -20.13 -17.21
CA LYS A 86 16.26 -21.28 -16.76
C LYS A 86 16.05 -21.62 -15.29
N LYS A 87 16.03 -20.61 -14.42
CA LYS A 87 15.80 -20.81 -12.97
C LYS A 87 14.38 -21.32 -12.71
N PHE A 88 13.40 -20.74 -13.38
CA PHE A 88 12.01 -21.14 -13.22
C PHE A 88 11.77 -22.56 -13.74
N ARG A 89 12.34 -22.93 -14.90
CA ARG A 89 12.28 -24.31 -15.40
C ARG A 89 12.95 -25.31 -14.47
N LYS A 90 14.11 -24.95 -13.86
CA LYS A 90 14.78 -25.81 -12.88
C LYS A 90 13.86 -26.07 -11.68
N TYR A 91 13.24 -25.02 -11.14
CA TYR A 91 12.28 -25.13 -10.05
C TYR A 91 11.07 -26.01 -10.42
N LEU A 92 10.51 -25.83 -11.61
CA LEU A 92 9.42 -26.67 -12.11
C LEU A 92 9.82 -28.14 -12.26
N LYS A 93 11.06 -28.43 -12.68
CA LYS A 93 11.60 -29.80 -12.74
C LYS A 93 11.72 -30.44 -11.36
N GLU A 94 12.11 -29.68 -10.34
CA GLU A 94 12.14 -30.15 -8.94
C GLU A 94 10.73 -30.50 -8.43
N LEU A 95 9.70 -29.81 -8.94
CA LEU A 95 8.29 -30.12 -8.70
C LEU A 95 7.71 -31.23 -9.60
N GLY A 96 8.51 -31.80 -10.51
CA GLY A 96 8.09 -32.89 -11.41
C GLY A 96 7.46 -32.44 -12.74
N PHE A 97 7.55 -31.15 -13.09
CA PHE A 97 7.04 -30.61 -14.35
C PHE A 97 8.15 -30.39 -15.38
N SER A 98 7.86 -30.68 -16.65
CA SER A 98 8.79 -30.58 -17.78
C SER A 98 8.27 -29.64 -18.88
N PHE A 99 7.87 -28.43 -18.52
CA PHE A 99 7.45 -27.41 -19.48
C PHE A 99 8.64 -26.69 -20.14
N LYS A 100 8.44 -26.22 -21.39
CA LYS A 100 9.29 -25.19 -22.01
C LYS A 100 8.85 -23.83 -21.47
N VAL A 101 9.77 -23.02 -20.94
CA VAL A 101 9.42 -21.73 -20.33
C VAL A 101 9.74 -20.60 -21.31
N GLU A 102 8.74 -19.79 -21.62
CA GLU A 102 8.84 -18.59 -22.45
C GLU A 102 8.55 -17.37 -21.55
N VAL A 103 9.49 -16.43 -21.45
CA VAL A 103 9.31 -15.21 -20.66
C VAL A 103 8.91 -14.06 -21.57
N LEU A 104 7.78 -13.43 -21.29
CA LEU A 104 7.23 -12.29 -22.01
C LEU A 104 7.24 -11.02 -21.15
N ASP A 105 7.34 -9.85 -21.78
CA ASP A 105 7.10 -8.56 -21.14
C ASP A 105 5.60 -8.23 -21.03
N ALA A 106 5.26 -7.12 -20.37
CA ALA A 106 3.88 -6.67 -20.17
C ALA A 106 3.13 -6.33 -21.49
N GLN A 107 3.84 -6.29 -22.62
CA GLN A 107 3.32 -6.02 -23.96
C GLN A 107 3.24 -7.31 -24.81
N GLY A 108 3.62 -8.46 -24.26
CA GLY A 108 3.62 -9.75 -24.94
C GLY A 108 4.83 -10.00 -25.83
N ASN A 109 5.90 -9.20 -25.72
CA ASN A 109 7.15 -9.46 -26.45
C ASN A 109 7.99 -10.51 -25.72
N LEU A 110 8.57 -11.43 -26.48
CA LEU A 110 9.42 -12.49 -25.96
C LEU A 110 10.78 -11.94 -25.50
N LEU A 111 11.07 -12.08 -24.21
CA LEU A 111 12.30 -11.60 -23.57
C LEU A 111 13.36 -12.69 -23.44
N GLU A 112 12.97 -13.90 -23.06
CA GLU A 112 13.86 -15.06 -22.92
C GLU A 112 13.09 -16.33 -23.33
N GLU A 113 13.66 -17.13 -24.23
CA GLU A 113 13.19 -18.49 -24.55
C GLU A 113 14.35 -19.46 -24.33
N GLU A 114 14.09 -20.58 -23.66
CA GLU A 114 15.08 -21.65 -23.50
C GLU A 114 14.83 -22.76 -24.52
N ASP A 115 15.66 -22.80 -25.57
CA ASP A 115 15.82 -23.98 -26.42
C ASP A 115 16.95 -24.88 -25.91
N GLU A 116 16.68 -26.18 -25.95
CA GLU A 116 17.57 -27.23 -25.48
C GLU A 116 18.65 -27.49 -26.54
N THR A 117 19.66 -26.63 -26.60
CA THR A 117 20.97 -27.00 -27.17
C THR A 117 22.09 -26.46 -26.29
N GLU A 118 22.75 -27.41 -25.65
CA GLU A 118 24.04 -27.26 -25.00
C GLU A 118 25.11 -26.92 -26.04
N VAL A 119 25.80 -25.80 -25.86
CA VAL A 119 27.23 -25.67 -26.17
C VAL A 119 27.85 -24.81 -25.08
N ALA A 120 28.53 -25.48 -24.15
CA ALA A 120 29.48 -24.87 -23.23
C ALA A 120 30.90 -25.04 -23.79
N ALA A 121 31.67 -23.96 -23.80
CA ALA A 121 33.12 -23.87 -23.49
C ALA A 121 33.65 -22.54 -24.06
N THR A 122 33.75 -21.47 -23.26
CA THR A 122 34.93 -21.01 -22.49
C THR A 122 36.16 -20.58 -23.31
N ALA A 123 36.40 -19.27 -23.21
CA ALA A 123 37.67 -18.56 -22.97
C ALA A 123 38.79 -18.53 -24.03
N GLN A 124 39.13 -17.31 -24.45
CA GLN A 124 40.53 -16.88 -24.54
C GLN A 124 40.67 -15.37 -24.35
N SER A 125 41.68 -15.00 -23.55
CA SER A 125 42.07 -13.65 -23.14
C SER A 125 43.25 -13.12 -23.97
N ALA A 126 43.43 -11.79 -23.90
CA ALA A 126 44.64 -10.98 -24.17
C ALA A 126 45.00 -10.76 -25.66
N ASP A 127 45.51 -9.61 -26.12
CA ASP A 127 46.13 -8.47 -25.44
C ASP A 127 46.20 -7.22 -26.36
N GLN A 128 46.35 -6.04 -25.73
CA GLN A 128 47.04 -4.78 -26.13
C GLN A 128 46.93 -4.20 -27.56
N ASP A 129 46.52 -2.92 -27.68
CA ASP A 129 47.47 -1.79 -27.59
C ASP A 129 46.74 -0.42 -27.50
N ALA A 130 47.32 0.50 -26.71
CA ALA A 130 47.01 1.95 -26.64
C ALA A 130 48.06 2.71 -27.51
N PRO A 131 48.26 4.06 -27.53
CA PRO A 131 47.65 5.19 -26.80
C PRO A 131 47.26 6.39 -27.73
N SER A 132 46.54 7.44 -27.29
CA SER A 132 47.17 8.69 -26.83
C SER A 132 46.12 9.74 -26.40
N THR A 133 46.25 10.16 -25.14
CA THR A 133 46.15 11.52 -24.56
C THR A 133 45.50 12.66 -25.35
N SER A 134 44.48 13.29 -24.74
CA SER A 134 44.44 14.76 -24.51
C SER A 134 43.53 15.09 -23.32
N THR A 135 44.10 15.75 -22.31
CA THR A 135 43.45 16.52 -21.22
C THR A 135 44.16 17.89 -21.25
N PRO A 136 43.53 19.07 -21.10
CA PRO A 136 42.65 19.52 -19.99
C PRO A 136 41.38 20.26 -20.49
N GLU A 137 40.37 20.61 -19.71
CA GLU A 137 40.40 21.54 -18.58
C GLU A 137 39.05 21.54 -17.83
N ALA A 138 39.16 21.76 -16.52
CA ALA A 138 38.10 21.70 -15.54
C ALA A 138 37.19 22.94 -15.57
N ALA A 139 35.93 22.72 -15.21
CA ALA A 139 35.12 23.74 -14.54
C ALA A 139 34.43 23.09 -13.32
N ASP A 140 35.05 23.39 -12.18
CA ASP A 140 34.47 23.57 -10.85
C ASP A 140 33.94 22.34 -10.08
N ALA A 141 34.89 21.63 -9.47
CA ALA A 141 34.65 20.84 -8.29
C ALA A 141 34.47 21.79 -7.09
N GLY A 142 33.23 21.90 -6.60
CA GLY A 142 32.98 22.32 -5.21
C GLY A 142 33.78 21.42 -4.24
N PRO A 143 34.13 21.93 -3.04
CA PRO A 143 35.04 21.24 -2.14
C PRO A 143 34.50 19.85 -1.81
N ALA A 144 35.23 18.81 -2.22
CA ALA A 144 34.89 17.44 -1.88
C ALA A 144 34.93 17.32 -0.35
N ILE A 145 33.76 17.15 0.26
CA ILE A 145 33.63 16.97 1.71
C ILE A 145 34.40 15.71 2.09
N ASN A 146 35.48 15.88 2.85
CA ASN A 146 36.34 14.77 3.23
C ASN A 146 35.82 14.09 4.51
N PRO A 147 35.50 12.78 4.50
CA PRO A 147 35.00 12.07 5.68
C PRO A 147 35.98 12.09 6.86
N ALA A 148 37.29 12.21 6.61
CA ALA A 148 38.30 12.31 7.67
C ALA A 148 38.21 13.64 8.45
N ASP A 149 37.88 14.73 7.77
CA ASP A 149 37.74 16.06 8.38
C ASP A 149 36.46 16.13 9.24
N LEU A 150 35.37 15.53 8.76
CA LEU A 150 34.13 15.35 9.51
C LEU A 150 34.32 14.52 10.79
N ALA A 151 35.03 13.39 10.68
CA ALA A 151 35.31 12.54 11.83
C ALA A 151 36.18 13.24 12.89
N THR A 152 37.13 14.07 12.44
CA THR A 152 38.00 14.86 13.32
C THR A 152 37.21 15.93 14.07
N ARG A 153 36.36 16.69 13.37
CA ARG A 153 35.46 17.69 13.97
C ARG A 153 34.45 17.07 14.95
N LEU A 154 33.86 15.93 14.59
CA LEU A 154 32.94 15.21 15.47
C LEU A 154 33.63 14.71 16.74
N LYS A 155 34.87 14.24 16.65
CA LYS A 155 35.65 13.79 17.82
C LYS A 155 35.96 14.95 18.77
N ALA A 156 36.24 16.15 18.25
CA ALA A 156 36.48 17.34 19.06
C ALA A 156 35.27 17.77 19.91
N LEU A 157 34.05 17.36 19.53
CA LEU A 157 32.82 17.67 20.27
C LEU A 157 32.51 16.69 21.41
N GLN A 158 33.19 15.55 21.49
CA GLN A 158 32.87 14.52 22.50
C GLN A 158 33.10 15.01 23.94
N ALA A 159 34.21 15.72 24.20
CA ALA A 159 34.50 16.27 25.52
C ALA A 159 33.53 17.42 25.90
N PRO A 160 33.30 18.45 25.05
CA PRO A 160 32.31 19.50 25.32
C PRO A 160 30.89 18.97 25.58
N ILE A 161 30.48 17.90 24.90
CA ILE A 161 29.19 17.25 25.14
C ILE A 161 29.18 16.50 26.48
N GLY A 162 30.31 15.92 26.88
CA GLY A 162 30.47 15.22 28.16
C GLY A 162 30.34 16.14 29.37
N ASP A 163 30.75 17.40 29.24
CA ASP A 163 30.73 18.40 30.30
C ASP A 163 29.34 19.04 30.54
N LEU A 164 28.34 18.69 29.72
CA LEU A 164 26.98 19.20 29.84
C LEU A 164 26.15 18.35 30.82
N THR A 165 25.33 18.99 31.67
CA THR A 165 24.55 18.26 32.69
C THR A 165 23.17 17.82 32.19
N VAL A 166 22.41 18.72 31.57
CA VAL A 166 21.02 18.45 31.15
C VAL A 166 20.93 18.00 29.69
N LEU A 167 21.76 18.57 28.81
CA LEU A 167 21.69 18.34 27.35
C LEU A 167 22.72 17.32 26.83
N ALA A 168 23.52 16.69 27.69
CA ALA A 168 24.52 15.71 27.27
C ALA A 168 23.93 14.48 26.59
N ALA A 169 22.85 13.90 27.13
CA ALA A 169 22.21 12.72 26.57
C ALA A 169 21.66 12.95 25.14
N PRO A 170 20.87 14.00 24.86
CA PRO A 170 20.39 14.27 23.50
C PRO A 170 21.53 14.63 22.53
N LEU A 171 22.55 15.37 22.97
CA LEU A 171 23.68 15.74 22.10
C LEU A 171 24.61 14.55 21.80
N LYS A 172 24.80 13.60 22.72
CA LYS A 172 25.50 12.32 22.43
C LYS A 172 24.76 11.49 21.39
N LYS A 173 23.42 11.47 21.44
CA LYS A 173 22.59 10.79 20.44
C LYS A 173 22.71 11.45 19.06
N ALA A 174 22.71 12.78 19.00
CA ALA A 174 22.94 13.52 17.77
C ALA A 174 24.34 13.26 17.18
N ALA A 175 25.38 13.22 18.03
CA ALA A 175 26.74 12.85 17.61
C ALA A 175 26.81 11.44 17.01
N ALA A 176 26.09 10.46 17.56
CA ALA A 176 26.01 9.11 17.00
C ALA A 176 25.30 9.06 15.63
N GLY A 177 24.32 9.94 15.40
CA GLY A 177 23.67 10.13 14.10
C GLY A 177 24.65 10.59 13.02
N VAL A 178 25.52 11.56 13.36
CA VAL A 178 26.59 12.02 12.45
C VAL A 178 27.59 10.89 12.14
N VAL A 179 27.96 10.06 13.13
CA VAL A 179 28.80 8.86 12.88
C VAL A 179 28.14 7.92 11.87
N ALA A 180 26.83 7.71 11.95
CA ALA A 180 26.11 6.85 11.02
C ALA A 180 26.11 7.41 9.59
N GLN A 181 25.90 8.72 9.42
CA GLN A 181 25.93 9.41 8.12
C GLN A 181 27.32 9.36 7.46
N ILE A 182 28.39 9.56 8.23
CA ILE A 182 29.77 9.41 7.73
C ILE A 182 30.02 7.98 7.27
N LYS A 183 29.57 6.96 8.04
CA LYS A 183 29.74 5.55 7.69
C LYS A 183 28.91 5.11 6.48
N SER A 184 27.76 5.73 6.25
CA SER A 184 26.89 5.42 5.11
C SER A 184 27.26 6.19 3.83
N GLY A 185 28.27 7.06 3.88
CA GLY A 185 28.71 7.87 2.74
C GLY A 185 27.83 9.08 2.44
N ALA A 186 26.92 9.45 3.34
CA ALA A 186 26.07 10.64 3.22
C ALA A 186 26.82 11.89 3.74
N LEU A 187 27.85 12.32 3.00
CA LEU A 187 28.83 13.31 3.49
C LEU A 187 28.27 14.74 3.58
N GLU A 188 27.36 15.11 2.68
CA GLU A 188 26.65 16.41 2.73
C GLU A 188 25.72 16.50 3.94
N ASP A 189 24.95 15.43 4.19
CA ASP A 189 24.08 15.34 5.36
C ASP A 189 24.88 15.32 6.67
N ALA A 190 26.04 14.65 6.68
CA ALA A 190 26.95 14.61 7.81
C ALA A 190 27.55 16.00 8.12
N GLU A 191 27.96 16.77 7.11
CA GLU A 191 28.47 18.14 7.29
C GLU A 191 27.40 19.08 7.86
N ALA A 192 26.18 19.04 7.31
CA ALA A 192 25.07 19.86 7.80
C ALA A 192 24.66 19.50 9.25
N SER A 193 24.60 18.20 9.54
CA SER A 193 24.27 17.69 10.88
C SER A 193 25.37 18.01 11.90
N LEU A 194 26.64 17.97 11.49
CA LEU A 194 27.78 18.31 12.32
C LEU A 194 27.84 19.80 12.64
N SER A 195 27.61 20.68 11.66
CA SER A 195 27.55 22.15 11.88
C SER A 195 26.43 22.54 12.86
N THR A 196 25.29 21.86 12.76
CA THR A 196 24.16 22.03 13.69
C THR A 196 24.54 21.56 15.10
N LEU A 197 25.21 20.42 15.22
CA LEU A 197 25.70 19.88 16.49
C LEU A 197 26.72 20.83 17.15
N GLU A 198 27.67 21.37 16.39
CA GLU A 198 28.66 22.35 16.88
C GLU A 198 27.97 23.60 17.47
N SER A 199 26.92 24.09 16.80
CA SER A 199 26.15 25.24 17.25
C SER A 199 25.32 24.94 18.51
N ALA A 200 24.69 23.76 18.57
CA ALA A 200 23.90 23.32 19.71
C ALA A 200 24.77 23.13 20.97
N VAL A 201 25.98 22.57 20.81
CA VAL A 201 26.94 22.42 21.91
C VAL A 201 27.39 23.78 22.45
N LYS A 202 27.68 24.76 21.57
CA LYS A 202 28.02 26.12 21.98
C LYS A 202 26.87 26.81 22.73
N ALA A 203 25.64 26.65 22.24
CA ALA A 203 24.45 27.21 22.90
C ALA A 203 24.19 26.57 24.27
N ALA A 204 24.32 25.25 24.37
CA ALA A 204 24.14 24.50 25.62
C ALA A 204 25.19 24.89 26.67
N ALA A 205 26.47 25.03 26.27
CA ALA A 205 27.52 25.48 27.17
C ALA A 205 27.29 26.91 27.68
N LYS A 206 26.74 27.81 26.82
CA LYS A 206 26.38 29.18 27.21
C LYS A 206 25.18 29.21 28.18
N ALA A 207 24.17 28.37 27.96
CA ALA A 207 23.00 28.28 28.83
C ALA A 207 23.33 27.69 30.20
N GLN A 208 24.24 26.70 30.26
CA GLN A 208 24.71 26.11 31.51
C GLN A 208 25.51 27.13 32.35
N ARG A 209 26.41 27.89 31.73
CA ARG A 209 27.14 29.00 32.40
C ARG A 209 26.21 30.13 32.86
N GLY A 210 25.12 30.39 32.15
CA GLY A 210 24.11 31.37 32.53
C GLY A 210 23.26 30.96 33.75
N LYS A 211 23.11 29.66 34.01
CA LYS A 211 22.43 29.14 35.22
C LYS A 211 23.33 29.13 36.45
N GLU A 212 24.65 28.95 36.30
CA GLU A 212 25.60 29.05 37.41
C GLU A 212 25.82 30.50 37.89
N ALA A 213 25.64 31.51 37.03
CA ALA A 213 25.89 32.92 37.37
C ALA A 213 24.74 33.64 38.11
N LYS A 214 23.59 33.00 38.38
CA LYS A 214 22.40 33.65 38.97
C LYS A 214 22.12 33.26 40.43
N SER A 215 23.13 32.77 41.15
CA SER A 215 23.01 32.30 42.53
C SER A 215 23.91 33.09 43.49
N THR A 216 23.69 34.39 43.63
CA THR A 216 24.19 35.18 44.77
C THR A 216 23.24 36.33 45.09
N GLU A 217 22.22 36.07 45.90
CA GLU A 217 21.83 36.93 47.03
C GLU A 217 20.87 36.18 47.97
N ALA A 218 21.09 36.34 49.26
CA ALA A 218 20.52 35.54 50.36
C ALA A 218 19.21 36.16 50.93
N PRO A 219 18.64 35.67 52.05
CA PRO A 219 17.53 34.73 52.08
C PRO A 219 16.25 35.32 52.70
N ALA A 220 15.08 34.89 52.25
CA ALA A 220 13.82 35.06 52.98
C ALA A 220 13.02 33.76 52.97
N GLU A 221 12.73 33.31 54.17
CA GLU A 221 11.97 32.16 54.62
C GLU A 221 10.56 32.13 54.02
N ILE A 222 10.14 31.03 53.37
CA ILE A 222 8.74 30.76 53.06
C ILE A 222 8.43 29.27 53.29
N VAL A 223 7.43 29.09 54.15
CA VAL A 223 6.77 27.87 54.64
C VAL A 223 6.19 27.00 53.50
N PRO A 224 6.10 25.67 53.63
CA PRO A 224 5.44 24.82 52.63
C PRO A 224 3.94 25.16 52.55
N VAL A 225 3.44 25.51 51.36
CA VAL A 225 2.01 25.78 51.14
C VAL A 225 1.26 24.45 51.06
N GLU A 226 0.48 24.11 52.09
CA GLU A 226 -0.54 23.07 52.00
C GLU A 226 -1.67 23.49 51.03
N ALA A 227 -2.10 22.57 50.18
CA ALA A 227 -3.10 22.79 49.14
C ALA A 227 -4.51 22.98 49.73
N SER A 228 -4.88 24.22 50.05
CA SER A 228 -6.24 24.50 50.57
C SER A 228 -7.34 24.13 49.55
N PRO A 229 -8.50 23.59 49.97
CA PRO A 229 -9.60 23.20 49.07
C PRO A 229 -10.10 24.33 48.15
N LYS A 230 -10.05 25.57 48.66
CA LYS A 230 -10.40 26.78 47.89
C LYS A 230 -9.39 27.06 46.78
N ALA A 231 -8.10 26.83 47.02
CA ALA A 231 -7.06 26.98 46.01
C ALA A 231 -7.20 25.91 44.92
N LEU A 232 -7.51 24.67 45.28
CA LEU A 232 -7.72 23.58 44.30
C LEU A 232 -8.97 23.81 43.44
N MET A 233 -10.08 24.30 44.00
CA MET A 233 -11.25 24.67 43.19
C MET A 233 -10.97 25.86 42.26
N ALA A 234 -10.21 26.86 42.72
CA ALA A 234 -9.81 27.97 41.86
C ALA A 234 -8.96 27.48 40.68
N ARG A 235 -8.02 26.56 40.95
CA ARG A 235 -7.16 25.92 39.96
C ARG A 235 -7.96 25.10 38.94
N ALA A 236 -8.93 24.30 39.41
CA ALA A 236 -9.86 23.56 38.54
C ALA A 236 -10.71 24.47 37.64
N ASN A 237 -11.18 25.61 38.16
CA ASN A 237 -11.94 26.59 37.38
C ASN A 237 -11.08 27.30 36.33
N SER A 238 -9.83 27.65 36.67
CA SER A 238 -8.87 28.22 35.71
C SER A 238 -8.58 27.25 34.56
N LEU A 239 -8.32 25.97 34.86
CA LEU A 239 -8.19 24.90 33.86
C LEU A 239 -9.43 24.78 32.96
N ARG A 240 -10.63 24.85 33.55
CA ARG A 240 -11.89 24.82 32.80
C ARG A 240 -11.99 25.97 31.81
N SER A 241 -11.68 27.20 32.25
CA SER A 241 -11.68 28.38 31.38
C SER A 241 -10.62 28.33 30.27
N ALA A 242 -9.47 27.70 30.54
CA ALA A 242 -8.43 27.50 29.54
C ALA A 242 -8.87 26.54 28.42
N PHE A 243 -9.73 25.55 28.72
CA PHE A 243 -10.31 24.67 27.69
C PHE A 243 -11.31 25.37 26.77
N ASP A 244 -12.06 26.36 27.26
CA ASP A 244 -13.00 27.13 26.44
C ASP A 244 -12.27 28.04 25.43
N SER A 245 -10.98 28.32 25.68
CA SER A 245 -10.13 29.18 24.83
C SER A 245 -9.24 28.39 23.85
N ALA A 246 -9.20 27.05 23.92
CA ALA A 246 -8.35 26.18 23.09
C ALA A 246 -9.18 25.22 22.21
N PRO A 247 -9.44 25.55 20.93
CA PRO A 247 -10.23 24.69 20.04
C PRO A 247 -9.36 23.61 19.37
N GLY A 248 -9.41 22.37 19.88
CA GLY A 248 -8.70 21.25 19.23
C GLY A 248 -8.86 19.89 19.92
N GLY A 249 -8.74 18.81 19.13
CA GLY A 249 -8.90 17.41 19.57
C GLY A 249 -7.82 16.89 20.55
N GLY A 250 -6.78 17.68 20.83
CA GLY A 250 -5.69 17.32 21.76
C GLY A 250 -6.05 17.43 23.25
N THR A 251 -7.17 18.06 23.61
CA THR A 251 -7.52 18.36 25.02
C THR A 251 -8.28 17.23 25.75
N VAL A 252 -8.54 16.10 25.08
CA VAL A 252 -9.37 15.00 25.60
C VAL A 252 -8.81 14.40 26.90
N LYS A 253 -7.49 14.19 26.97
CA LYS A 253 -6.82 13.63 28.16
C LYS A 253 -6.90 14.60 29.34
N ALA A 254 -6.61 15.88 29.11
CA ALA A 254 -6.64 16.92 30.14
C ALA A 254 -8.06 17.15 30.69
N LYS A 255 -9.11 17.09 29.84
CA LYS A 255 -10.52 17.18 30.27
C LYS A 255 -10.93 16.00 31.16
N LYS A 256 -10.46 14.79 30.85
CA LYS A 256 -10.73 13.59 31.67
C LYS A 256 -10.10 13.73 33.07
N LEU A 257 -8.84 14.15 33.13
CA LEU A 257 -8.10 14.36 34.38
C LEU A 257 -8.74 15.47 35.24
N LEU A 258 -9.21 16.56 34.62
CA LEU A 258 -9.96 17.60 35.33
C LEU A 258 -11.27 17.06 35.93
N PHE A 259 -12.01 16.21 35.22
CA PHE A 259 -13.24 15.62 35.73
C PHE A 259 -12.98 14.70 36.93
N GLU A 260 -11.89 13.93 36.88
CA GLU A 260 -11.45 13.05 37.97
C GLU A 260 -11.03 13.86 39.20
N ALA A 261 -10.26 14.93 39.01
CA ALA A 261 -9.92 15.88 40.07
C ALA A 261 -11.14 16.51 40.75
N LEU A 262 -12.17 16.91 39.97
CA LEU A 262 -13.41 17.48 40.52
C LEU A 262 -14.19 16.47 41.37
N ASN A 263 -14.17 15.18 40.99
CA ASN A 263 -14.76 14.12 41.81
C ASN A 263 -13.98 13.89 43.11
N LEU A 264 -12.65 13.93 43.07
CA LEU A 264 -11.80 13.82 44.26
C LEU A 264 -12.00 15.00 45.22
N LEU A 265 -12.13 16.23 44.70
CA LEU A 265 -12.48 17.42 45.50
C LEU A 265 -13.86 17.29 46.16
N LYS A 266 -14.85 16.73 45.46
CA LYS A 266 -16.18 16.47 46.02
C LYS A 266 -16.12 15.43 47.15
N ASN A 267 -15.22 14.46 47.02
CA ASN A 267 -14.97 13.41 48.00
C ASN A 267 -14.01 13.84 49.13
N LYS A 268 -13.57 15.11 49.14
CA LYS A 268 -12.63 15.70 50.11
C LYS A 268 -11.25 15.04 50.14
N ASP A 269 -10.87 14.38 49.05
CA ASP A 269 -9.53 13.84 48.85
C ASP A 269 -8.66 14.90 48.17
N TYR A 270 -8.09 15.79 48.98
CA TYR A 270 -7.41 16.99 48.49
C TYR A 270 -6.01 16.71 47.94
N ASP A 271 -5.32 15.70 48.46
CA ASP A 271 -3.99 15.32 48.00
C ASP A 271 -4.07 14.66 46.62
N ALA A 272 -4.98 13.70 46.45
CA ALA A 272 -5.21 13.09 45.14
C ALA A 272 -5.78 14.09 44.13
N ALA A 273 -6.67 14.99 44.56
CA ALA A 273 -7.16 16.06 43.69
C ALA A 273 -6.05 17.00 43.21
N ASN A 274 -5.07 17.32 44.07
CA ASN A 274 -3.94 18.18 43.73
C ASN A 274 -2.99 17.51 42.71
N GLU A 275 -2.73 16.22 42.87
CA GLU A 275 -1.96 15.45 41.88
C GLU A 275 -2.68 15.42 40.53
N GLU A 276 -3.99 15.16 40.53
CA GLU A 276 -4.74 15.00 39.29
C GLU A 276 -4.96 16.34 38.55
N LEU A 277 -5.08 17.45 39.28
CA LEU A 277 -5.03 18.80 38.70
C LEU A 277 -3.66 19.11 38.09
N SER A 278 -2.57 18.67 38.72
CA SER A 278 -1.22 18.88 38.18
C SER A 278 -1.01 18.09 36.88
N LYS A 279 -1.48 16.83 36.82
CA LYS A 279 -1.49 16.04 35.59
C LYS A 279 -2.39 16.66 34.51
N ALA A 280 -3.51 17.27 34.90
CA ALA A 280 -4.40 17.96 33.96
C ALA A 280 -3.74 19.22 33.37
N GLU A 281 -2.98 19.97 34.16
CA GLU A 281 -2.18 21.12 33.70
C GLU A 281 -1.04 20.71 32.81
N GLU A 282 -0.29 19.67 33.18
CA GLU A 282 0.77 19.10 32.34
C GLU A 282 0.19 18.61 31.01
N ALA A 283 -0.92 17.87 31.02
CA ALA A 283 -1.55 17.40 29.79
C ALA A 283 -2.13 18.53 28.94
N LEU A 284 -2.57 19.64 29.55
CA LEU A 284 -3.02 20.84 28.82
C LEU A 284 -1.82 21.62 28.27
N ASN A 285 -0.72 21.71 29.01
CA ASN A 285 0.51 22.36 28.57
C ASN A 285 1.19 21.56 27.46
N ASP A 286 1.25 20.23 27.56
CA ASP A 286 1.67 19.31 26.49
C ASP A 286 0.79 19.51 25.25
N ALA A 287 -0.53 19.67 25.42
CA ALA A 287 -1.43 19.96 24.31
C ALA A 287 -1.20 21.35 23.69
N ALA A 288 -0.77 22.34 24.46
CA ALA A 288 -0.38 23.66 23.99
C ALA A 288 1.03 23.67 23.35
N GLU A 289 1.95 22.81 23.82
CA GLU A 289 3.28 22.61 23.25
C GLU A 289 3.19 21.86 21.91
N ILE A 290 2.19 20.98 21.72
CA ILE A 290 1.84 20.38 20.41
C ILE A 290 1.36 21.45 19.39
N GLU A 291 0.85 22.61 19.85
CA GLU A 291 0.46 23.73 18.97
C GLU A 291 1.59 24.76 18.74
N HIS A 292 2.72 24.71 19.47
CA HIS A 292 3.87 25.63 19.31
C HIS A 292 5.24 24.96 19.12
N GLU A 293 5.31 23.64 18.97
CA GLU A 293 6.46 23.00 18.34
C GLU A 293 6.54 23.41 16.85
N PRO A 294 7.69 23.87 16.32
CA PRO A 294 7.91 23.76 14.90
C PRO A 294 7.86 22.27 14.58
N LYS A 295 6.79 21.83 13.90
CA LYS A 295 6.64 20.46 13.40
C LYS A 295 7.98 20.02 12.80
N VAL A 296 8.73 19.18 13.52
CA VAL A 296 9.61 18.23 12.86
C VAL A 296 8.65 17.28 12.17
N LYS A 297 8.22 17.69 10.97
CA LYS A 297 7.53 16.83 10.03
C LYS A 297 8.40 15.58 9.98
N SER A 298 7.83 14.42 10.30
CA SER A 298 8.45 13.21 9.78
C SER A 298 8.71 13.49 8.30
N ASP A 299 9.91 13.20 7.79
CA ASP A 299 10.21 13.48 6.38
C ASP A 299 9.36 12.63 5.43
N VAL A 300 8.51 11.76 5.98
CA VAL A 300 7.69 10.78 5.26
C VAL A 300 6.66 11.44 4.32
N PRO A 301 5.86 12.46 4.69
CA PRO A 301 4.95 13.13 3.76
C PRO A 301 5.71 13.89 2.68
N ARG A 302 6.87 14.47 3.00
CA ARG A 302 7.73 15.14 2.02
C ARG A 302 8.31 14.15 1.01
N GLN A 303 8.93 13.06 1.49
CA GLN A 303 9.45 11.98 0.62
C GLN A 303 8.34 11.33 -0.23
N LYS A 304 7.13 11.18 0.31
CA LYS A 304 5.97 10.70 -0.44
C LYS A 304 5.55 11.71 -1.50
N TRP A 305 5.52 13.00 -1.17
CA TRP A 305 5.21 14.07 -2.10
C TRP A 305 6.22 14.10 -3.25
N ASP A 306 7.52 14.09 -2.96
CA ASP A 306 8.59 14.13 -3.96
C ASP A 306 8.51 12.95 -4.94
N LYS A 307 8.14 11.76 -4.45
CA LYS A 307 7.92 10.56 -5.28
C LYS A 307 6.61 10.60 -6.07
N THR A 308 5.62 11.38 -5.63
CA THR A 308 4.29 11.45 -6.25
C THR A 308 4.22 12.54 -7.31
N LEU A 309 4.93 13.65 -7.11
CA LEU A 309 4.80 14.86 -7.93
C LEU A 309 5.18 14.62 -9.40
N ALA A 310 6.38 14.09 -9.67
CA ALA A 310 6.85 13.87 -11.03
C ALA A 310 5.92 12.95 -11.87
N PRO A 311 5.53 11.75 -11.39
CA PRO A 311 4.60 10.91 -12.14
C PRO A 311 3.18 11.48 -12.22
N LEU A 312 2.75 12.28 -11.23
CA LEU A 312 1.44 12.95 -11.28
C LEU A 312 1.43 14.06 -12.33
N GLN A 313 2.47 14.89 -12.39
CA GLN A 313 2.64 15.94 -13.39
C GLN A 313 2.53 15.38 -14.81
N VAL A 314 3.26 14.30 -15.11
CA VAL A 314 3.21 13.64 -16.44
C VAL A 314 1.78 13.21 -16.79
N LYS A 315 1.01 12.72 -15.82
CA LYS A 315 -0.38 12.30 -16.05
C LYS A 315 -1.34 13.47 -16.21
N VAL A 316 -1.13 14.56 -15.47
CA VAL A 316 -1.89 15.80 -15.64
C VAL A 316 -1.62 16.37 -17.03
N ASP A 317 -0.35 16.49 -17.43
CA ASP A 317 0.04 17.01 -18.74
C ASP A 317 -0.53 16.15 -19.88
N ALA A 318 -0.47 14.82 -19.74
CA ALA A 318 -1.06 13.90 -20.71
C ALA A 318 -2.59 14.07 -20.82
N ALA A 319 -3.30 14.22 -19.69
CA ALA A 319 -4.74 14.45 -19.69
C ALA A 319 -5.12 15.81 -20.30
N MET A 320 -4.31 16.85 -20.06
CA MET A 320 -4.49 18.17 -20.66
C MET A 320 -4.25 18.15 -22.18
N ALA A 321 -3.18 17.49 -22.63
CA ALA A 321 -2.87 17.33 -24.05
C ALA A 321 -3.95 16.52 -24.77
N ALA A 322 -4.47 15.48 -24.14
CA ALA A 322 -5.53 14.64 -24.66
C ALA A 322 -6.94 15.27 -24.53
N LYS A 323 -7.07 16.40 -23.82
CA LYS A 323 -8.35 17.06 -23.48
C LYS A 323 -9.38 16.10 -22.88
N THR A 324 -8.92 15.19 -22.01
CA THR A 324 -9.76 14.17 -21.36
C THR A 324 -10.15 14.59 -19.94
N GLY A 325 -11.41 14.41 -19.56
CA GLY A 325 -11.93 14.79 -18.24
C GLY A 325 -12.32 16.26 -18.12
N ASP A 326 -12.47 16.76 -16.90
CA ASP A 326 -12.66 18.19 -16.59
C ASP A 326 -11.29 18.84 -16.34
N PRO A 327 -10.75 19.60 -17.32
CA PRO A 327 -9.43 20.19 -17.22
C PRO A 327 -9.34 21.22 -16.09
N ASP A 328 -10.44 21.92 -15.80
CA ASP A 328 -10.48 22.94 -14.75
C ASP A 328 -10.46 22.29 -13.37
N ALA A 329 -11.20 21.20 -13.17
CA ALA A 329 -11.16 20.45 -11.92
C ALA A 329 -9.80 19.82 -11.66
N ILE A 330 -9.20 19.20 -12.68
CA ILE A 330 -7.86 18.58 -12.60
C ILE A 330 -6.81 19.64 -12.25
N ASN A 331 -6.81 20.77 -12.96
CA ASN A 331 -5.87 21.87 -12.70
C ASN A 331 -6.08 22.51 -11.33
N ARG A 332 -7.33 22.74 -10.90
CA ARG A 332 -7.61 23.30 -9.56
C ARG A 332 -7.05 22.40 -8.46
N ALA A 333 -7.34 21.10 -8.51
CA ALA A 333 -6.86 20.15 -7.50
C ALA A 333 -5.34 20.01 -7.53
N PHE A 334 -4.74 19.99 -8.71
CA PHE A 334 -3.29 19.86 -8.87
C PHE A 334 -2.55 21.12 -8.38
N ASN A 335 -2.99 22.31 -8.78
CA ASN A 335 -2.41 23.58 -8.34
C ASN A 335 -2.60 23.82 -6.83
N TYR A 336 -3.73 23.40 -6.27
CA TYR A 336 -3.90 23.42 -4.81
C TYR A 336 -2.89 22.50 -4.13
N ALA A 337 -2.60 21.32 -4.69
CA ALA A 337 -1.58 20.42 -4.16
C ALA A 337 -0.18 21.06 -4.16
N LEU A 338 0.21 21.69 -5.27
CA LEU A 338 1.47 22.44 -5.39
C LEU A 338 1.55 23.56 -4.35
N GLN A 339 0.49 24.36 -4.20
CA GLN A 339 0.44 25.47 -3.26
C GLN A 339 0.58 25.02 -1.80
N GLN A 340 -0.01 23.87 -1.43
CA GLN A 340 0.16 23.32 -0.08
C GLN A 340 1.59 22.81 0.15
N ALA A 341 2.21 22.19 -0.86
CA ALA A 341 3.60 21.76 -0.79
C ALA A 341 4.57 22.94 -0.65
N GLU A 342 4.33 24.06 -1.35
CA GLU A 342 5.11 25.30 -1.20
C GLU A 342 5.03 25.88 0.22
N LYS A 343 3.86 25.78 0.86
CA LYS A 343 3.67 26.11 2.29
C LYS A 343 4.28 25.07 3.23
N GLY A 344 4.86 24.01 2.68
CA GLY A 344 5.40 22.86 3.40
C GLY A 344 4.33 21.91 3.95
N ASP A 345 3.05 22.14 3.72
CA ASP A 345 1.97 21.23 4.15
C ASP A 345 1.83 20.04 3.19
N PHE A 346 2.82 19.13 3.28
CA PHE A 346 2.89 17.93 2.43
C PHE A 346 1.75 16.93 2.69
N GLU A 347 1.10 16.96 3.85
CA GLU A 347 -0.08 16.11 4.12
C GLU A 347 -1.28 16.60 3.33
N SER A 348 -1.56 17.90 3.35
CA SER A 348 -2.62 18.50 2.54
C SER A 348 -2.30 18.43 1.04
N ALA A 349 -1.02 18.57 0.67
CA ALA A 349 -0.57 18.39 -0.71
C ALA A 349 -0.84 16.96 -1.20
N LEU A 350 -0.52 15.93 -0.41
CA LEU A 350 -0.80 14.53 -0.75
C LEU A 350 -2.30 14.22 -0.83
N LYS A 351 -3.13 14.81 0.03
CA LYS A 351 -4.59 14.70 -0.05
C LYS A 351 -5.10 15.26 -1.37
N SER A 352 -4.65 16.46 -1.75
CA SER A 352 -5.05 17.07 -3.01
C SER A 352 -4.50 16.32 -4.24
N ALA A 353 -3.27 15.80 -4.17
CA ALA A 353 -2.73 14.92 -5.20
C ALA A 353 -3.56 13.64 -5.37
N THR A 354 -4.10 13.09 -4.28
CA THR A 354 -5.02 11.95 -4.35
C THR A 354 -6.31 12.33 -5.07
N THR A 355 -6.86 13.51 -4.80
CA THR A 355 -8.01 14.05 -5.55
C THR A 355 -7.69 14.18 -7.04
N THR A 356 -6.54 14.74 -7.40
CA THR A 356 -6.09 14.82 -8.80
C THR A 356 -5.98 13.42 -9.44
N ILE A 357 -5.42 12.43 -8.73
CA ILE A 357 -5.32 11.04 -9.22
C ILE A 357 -6.72 10.45 -9.49
N ASN A 358 -7.69 10.71 -8.63
CA ASN A 358 -9.06 10.20 -8.81
C ASN A 358 -9.74 10.85 -10.03
N LEU A 359 -9.62 12.17 -10.19
CA LEU A 359 -10.13 12.87 -11.37
C LEU A 359 -9.49 12.36 -12.67
N LEU A 360 -8.18 12.07 -12.65
CA LEU A 360 -7.48 11.47 -13.79
C LEU A 360 -7.94 10.04 -14.08
N LYS A 361 -8.26 9.25 -13.04
CA LYS A 361 -8.83 7.91 -13.22
C LYS A 361 -10.24 7.98 -13.81
N GLU A 362 -11.09 8.87 -13.30
CA GLU A 362 -12.43 9.11 -13.84
C GLU A 362 -12.37 9.56 -15.30
N ALA A 363 -11.43 10.44 -15.64
CA ALA A 363 -11.17 10.86 -17.02
C ALA A 363 -10.73 9.67 -17.90
N ALA A 364 -9.84 8.81 -17.41
CA ALA A 364 -9.38 7.63 -18.14
C ALA A 364 -10.51 6.60 -18.32
N THR A 365 -11.33 6.36 -17.31
CA THR A 365 -12.51 5.47 -17.39
C THR A 365 -13.56 6.03 -18.33
N SER A 366 -13.82 7.33 -18.30
CA SER A 366 -14.76 7.98 -19.22
C SER A 366 -14.25 7.92 -20.67
N ALA A 367 -12.95 8.11 -20.90
CA ALA A 367 -12.34 7.97 -22.21
C ALA A 367 -12.34 6.52 -22.71
N ALA A 368 -12.14 5.55 -21.81
CA ALA A 368 -12.27 4.13 -22.15
C ALA A 368 -13.73 3.78 -22.51
N ASN A 369 -14.69 4.26 -21.73
CA ASN A 369 -16.12 4.07 -22.00
C ASN A 369 -16.55 4.75 -23.31
N ALA A 370 -16.05 5.95 -23.60
CA ALA A 370 -16.33 6.65 -24.86
C ALA A 370 -15.74 5.90 -26.07
N ARG A 371 -14.51 5.35 -25.95
CA ARG A 371 -13.93 4.50 -27.01
C ARG A 371 -14.65 3.16 -27.15
N LEU A 372 -15.16 2.61 -26.04
CA LEU A 372 -16.02 1.44 -26.05
C LEU A 372 -17.35 1.76 -26.73
N GLU A 373 -18.00 2.89 -26.43
CA GLU A 373 -19.23 3.35 -27.10
C GLU A 373 -18.99 3.63 -28.59
N GLU A 374 -17.86 4.24 -28.96
CA GLU A 374 -17.50 4.53 -30.35
C GLU A 374 -17.16 3.24 -31.13
N ALA A 375 -16.54 2.24 -30.47
CA ALA A 375 -16.37 0.89 -31.00
C ALA A 375 -17.69 0.09 -31.04
N GLU A 376 -18.58 0.27 -30.05
CA GLU A 376 -19.92 -0.33 -29.98
C GLU A 376 -20.79 0.18 -31.13
N ASN A 377 -20.70 1.47 -31.49
CA ASN A 377 -21.41 2.07 -32.62
C ASN A 377 -20.84 1.66 -33.99
N ALA A 378 -19.64 1.08 -34.04
CA ALA A 378 -18.97 0.62 -35.26
C ALA A 378 -19.18 -0.88 -35.54
N ILE A 379 -19.70 -1.63 -34.57
CA ILE A 379 -20.01 -3.05 -34.66
C ILE A 379 -21.50 -3.19 -35.02
N PRO A 380 -21.91 -4.12 -35.91
CA PRO A 380 -23.32 -4.41 -36.14
C PRO A 380 -24.07 -4.61 -34.81
N ASP A 381 -25.22 -3.95 -34.62
CA ASP A 381 -25.98 -3.91 -33.35
C ASP A 381 -26.18 -5.28 -32.68
N ASN A 382 -26.21 -6.35 -33.50
CA ASN A 382 -26.37 -7.71 -33.05
C ASN A 382 -25.13 -8.35 -32.41
N VAL A 383 -23.94 -7.85 -32.69
CA VAL A 383 -22.68 -8.35 -32.10
C VAL A 383 -22.32 -7.57 -30.84
N ALA A 384 -22.48 -6.25 -30.84
CA ALA A 384 -22.18 -5.40 -29.69
C ALA A 384 -22.97 -5.80 -28.43
N ARG A 385 -24.25 -6.17 -28.59
CA ARG A 385 -25.13 -6.58 -27.48
C ARG A 385 -24.68 -7.86 -26.77
N TYR A 386 -24.16 -8.85 -27.49
CA TYR A 386 -23.70 -10.11 -26.87
C TYR A 386 -22.38 -9.91 -26.15
N THR A 387 -21.46 -9.14 -26.73
CA THR A 387 -20.21 -8.72 -26.07
C THR A 387 -20.50 -8.01 -24.75
N LYS A 388 -21.42 -7.04 -24.75
CA LYS A 388 -21.85 -6.33 -23.54
C LYS A 388 -22.49 -7.25 -22.50
N SER A 389 -23.38 -8.12 -22.94
CA SER A 389 -24.05 -9.10 -22.07
C SER A 389 -23.06 -10.06 -21.42
N ARG A 390 -22.06 -10.52 -22.17
CA ARG A 390 -20.97 -11.38 -21.68
C ARG A 390 -20.12 -10.68 -20.64
N LEU A 391 -19.65 -9.46 -20.90
CA LEU A 391 -18.85 -8.68 -19.95
C LEU A 391 -19.61 -8.40 -18.66
N ASN A 392 -20.89 -8.01 -18.77
CA ASN A 392 -21.73 -7.78 -17.59
C ASN A 392 -21.93 -9.06 -16.75
N TRP A 393 -22.07 -10.23 -17.38
CA TRP A 393 -22.17 -11.50 -16.66
C TRP A 393 -20.84 -11.89 -15.97
N ILE A 394 -19.70 -11.74 -16.65
CA ILE A 394 -18.36 -11.95 -16.08
C ILE A 394 -18.18 -11.11 -14.82
N ASP A 395 -18.47 -9.81 -14.92
CA ASP A 395 -18.34 -8.87 -13.79
C ASP A 395 -19.27 -9.24 -12.64
N THR A 396 -20.50 -9.66 -12.97
CA THR A 396 -21.48 -10.10 -11.98
C THR A 396 -20.99 -11.33 -11.23
N ARG A 397 -20.56 -12.39 -11.92
CA ARG A 397 -20.04 -13.61 -11.28
C ARG A 397 -18.83 -13.32 -10.39
N ASN A 398 -17.90 -12.49 -10.86
CA ASN A 398 -16.73 -12.08 -10.07
C ASN A 398 -17.14 -11.33 -8.81
N ARG A 399 -18.15 -10.45 -8.89
CA ARG A 399 -18.69 -9.75 -7.73
C ARG A 399 -19.38 -10.69 -6.75
N MET A 400 -20.15 -11.66 -7.23
CA MET A 400 -20.79 -12.67 -6.38
C MET A 400 -19.74 -13.45 -5.56
N GLN A 401 -18.64 -13.87 -6.20
CA GLN A 401 -17.53 -14.55 -5.52
C GLN A 401 -16.90 -13.65 -4.44
N ALA A 402 -16.68 -12.37 -4.75
CA ALA A 402 -16.10 -11.44 -3.80
C ALA A 402 -17.04 -11.17 -2.60
N GLU A 403 -18.35 -11.06 -2.84
CA GLU A 403 -19.34 -10.86 -1.78
C GLU A 403 -19.51 -12.11 -0.90
N LEU A 404 -19.51 -13.32 -1.47
CA LEU A 404 -19.50 -14.55 -0.67
C LEU A 404 -18.22 -14.71 0.15
N LEU A 405 -17.06 -14.36 -0.40
CA LEU A 405 -15.81 -14.38 0.36
C LEU A 405 -15.86 -13.37 1.53
N LYS A 406 -16.41 -12.18 1.28
CA LYS A 406 -16.62 -11.19 2.34
C LYS A 406 -17.59 -11.70 3.42
N LEU A 407 -18.68 -12.35 3.02
CA LEU A 407 -19.63 -12.97 3.93
C LEU A 407 -18.93 -14.04 4.78
N LYS A 408 -18.20 -14.96 4.16
CA LYS A 408 -17.38 -15.98 4.83
C LYS A 408 -16.46 -15.36 5.88
N MET A 409 -15.64 -14.39 5.48
CA MET A 409 -14.71 -13.72 6.40
C MET A 409 -15.43 -13.04 7.58
N THR A 410 -16.65 -12.53 7.34
CA THR A 410 -17.47 -11.91 8.38
C THR A 410 -18.01 -12.97 9.35
N ILE A 411 -18.50 -14.10 8.84
CA ILE A 411 -18.95 -15.23 9.66
C ILE A 411 -17.79 -15.76 10.49
N ASP A 412 -16.63 -16.02 9.88
CA ASP A 412 -15.44 -16.53 10.58
C ASP A 412 -15.01 -15.60 11.73
N ALA A 413 -14.99 -14.28 11.49
CA ALA A 413 -14.61 -13.31 12.50
C ALA A 413 -15.58 -13.30 13.70
N GLN A 414 -16.88 -13.41 13.43
CA GLN A 414 -17.90 -13.42 14.49
C GLN A 414 -17.96 -14.77 15.22
N ALA A 415 -17.88 -15.89 14.50
CA ALA A 415 -17.89 -17.23 15.06
C ALA A 415 -16.68 -17.47 15.97
N ASN A 416 -15.49 -17.01 15.59
CA ASN A 416 -14.28 -17.13 16.42
C ASN A 416 -14.32 -16.28 17.70
N ALA A 417 -15.19 -15.27 17.77
CA ALA A 417 -15.39 -14.45 18.97
C ALA A 417 -16.33 -15.10 20.00
N ILE A 418 -17.00 -16.20 19.64
CA ILE A 418 -17.98 -16.89 20.47
C ILE A 418 -17.46 -18.29 20.82
N GLU A 419 -17.36 -18.58 22.12
CA GLU A 419 -16.95 -19.90 22.60
C GLU A 419 -17.98 -20.97 22.18
N GLY A 420 -17.51 -22.05 21.56
CA GLY A 420 -18.36 -23.15 21.07
C GLY A 420 -18.77 -23.09 19.59
N LEU A 421 -18.41 -22.03 18.85
CA LEU A 421 -18.74 -21.90 17.41
C LEU A 421 -17.54 -22.12 16.46
N LYS A 422 -16.47 -22.78 16.92
CA LYS A 422 -15.27 -23.01 16.10
C LYS A 422 -15.54 -23.89 14.87
N GLU A 423 -16.37 -24.92 15.01
CA GLU A 423 -16.76 -25.79 13.89
C GLU A 423 -17.52 -25.04 12.79
N LEU A 424 -18.20 -23.93 13.12
CA LEU A 424 -18.86 -23.10 12.11
C LEU A 424 -17.83 -22.40 11.21
N ALA A 425 -16.77 -21.85 11.79
CA ALA A 425 -15.68 -21.20 11.05
C ALA A 425 -14.89 -22.19 10.17
N GLU A 426 -14.84 -23.46 10.56
CA GLU A 426 -14.18 -24.54 9.80
C GLU A 426 -15.02 -25.01 8.60
N ASN A 427 -16.33 -24.76 8.59
CA ASN A 427 -17.25 -25.22 7.55
C ASN A 427 -17.70 -24.11 6.58
N THR A 428 -17.26 -22.87 6.75
CA THR A 428 -17.71 -21.74 5.91
C THR A 428 -17.14 -21.76 4.49
N ASP A 429 -16.15 -22.60 4.19
CA ASP A 429 -15.62 -22.77 2.83
C ASP A 429 -16.67 -23.29 1.85
N VAL A 430 -17.65 -24.09 2.33
CA VAL A 430 -18.74 -24.63 1.52
C VAL A 430 -19.59 -23.54 0.85
N LEU A 431 -19.58 -22.31 1.37
CA LEU A 431 -20.30 -21.18 0.77
C LEU A 431 -19.83 -20.93 -0.67
N LEU A 432 -18.54 -21.16 -0.96
CA LEU A 432 -17.97 -20.90 -2.28
C LEU A 432 -18.29 -22.00 -3.30
N ASP A 433 -18.56 -23.22 -2.84
CA ASP A 433 -18.87 -24.37 -3.70
C ASP A 433 -20.18 -24.15 -4.48
N TYR A 434 -21.15 -23.46 -3.88
CA TYR A 434 -22.44 -23.15 -4.53
C TYR A 434 -22.33 -22.19 -5.73
N ILE A 435 -21.23 -21.44 -5.86
CA ILE A 435 -20.98 -20.64 -7.07
C ILE A 435 -20.40 -21.48 -8.21
N GLU A 436 -19.83 -22.65 -7.95
CA GLU A 436 -19.21 -23.46 -9.02
C GLU A 436 -20.22 -23.91 -10.08
N GLU A 437 -21.50 -24.02 -9.72
CA GLU A 437 -22.60 -24.27 -10.66
C GLU A 437 -22.87 -23.09 -11.62
N LEU A 438 -22.48 -21.87 -11.24
CA LEU A 438 -22.58 -20.66 -12.06
C LEU A 438 -21.26 -20.44 -12.83
N ASP A 439 -20.96 -21.38 -13.72
CA ASP A 439 -19.67 -21.51 -14.39
C ASP A 439 -19.44 -20.50 -15.55
N THR A 440 -18.51 -20.82 -16.45
CA THR A 440 -18.16 -20.00 -17.63
C THR A 440 -18.97 -20.38 -18.89
N SER A 441 -19.92 -21.31 -18.78
CA SER A 441 -20.63 -21.85 -19.95
C SER A 441 -21.40 -20.79 -20.70
N LEU A 442 -22.11 -19.90 -19.99
CA LEU A 442 -22.83 -18.78 -20.62
C LEU A 442 -21.87 -17.80 -21.32
N GLU A 443 -20.68 -17.58 -20.77
CA GLU A 443 -19.68 -16.66 -21.33
C GLU A 443 -19.14 -17.18 -22.66
N ARG A 444 -18.87 -18.49 -22.73
CA ARG A 444 -18.45 -19.17 -23.95
C ARG A 444 -19.54 -19.07 -25.02
N VAL A 445 -20.79 -19.41 -24.70
CA VAL A 445 -21.87 -19.38 -25.70
C VAL A 445 -22.14 -17.97 -26.22
N LEU A 446 -22.04 -16.94 -25.36
CA LEU A 446 -22.18 -15.54 -25.79
C LEU A 446 -21.01 -15.08 -26.68
N GLU A 447 -19.82 -15.65 -26.50
CA GLU A 447 -18.65 -15.44 -27.39
C GLU A 447 -18.87 -16.12 -28.75
N ASP A 448 -19.32 -17.37 -28.75
CA ASP A 448 -19.66 -18.11 -29.98
C ASP A 448 -20.75 -17.38 -30.79
N LEU A 449 -21.72 -16.74 -30.12
CA LEU A 449 -22.77 -15.93 -30.74
C LEU A 449 -22.22 -14.69 -31.48
N VAL A 450 -21.13 -14.10 -30.99
CA VAL A 450 -20.48 -12.93 -31.63
C VAL A 450 -19.89 -13.31 -32.98
N GLU A 451 -19.29 -14.49 -33.08
CA GLU A 451 -18.58 -14.96 -34.28
C GLU A 451 -19.50 -15.63 -35.31
N THR A 452 -20.64 -16.17 -34.85
CA THR A 452 -21.56 -16.92 -35.70
C THR A 452 -22.50 -15.98 -36.49
N PRO A 453 -22.56 -16.02 -37.83
CA PRO A 453 -23.51 -15.23 -38.61
C PRO A 453 -24.99 -15.60 -38.38
N ASP A 454 -25.92 -14.75 -38.81
CA ASP A 454 -27.36 -15.03 -38.71
C ASP A 454 -27.76 -16.29 -39.51
N GLY A 455 -28.53 -17.17 -38.88
CA GLY A 455 -28.99 -18.44 -39.43
C GLY A 455 -29.25 -19.50 -38.37
N PRO A 456 -29.59 -20.75 -38.77
CA PRO A 456 -29.97 -21.81 -37.85
C PRO A 456 -28.95 -22.09 -36.74
N ALA A 457 -27.64 -22.05 -37.07
CA ALA A 457 -26.58 -22.25 -36.08
C ALA A 457 -26.57 -21.18 -34.97
N ARG A 458 -26.88 -19.92 -35.31
CA ARG A 458 -27.01 -18.85 -34.33
C ARG A 458 -28.27 -19.02 -33.48
N ASP A 459 -29.37 -19.50 -34.07
CA ASP A 459 -30.60 -19.78 -33.33
C ASP A 459 -30.42 -20.93 -32.32
N ASP A 460 -29.65 -21.96 -32.69
CA ASP A 460 -29.25 -23.05 -31.80
C ASP A 460 -28.42 -22.54 -30.61
N LEU A 461 -27.44 -21.67 -30.87
CA LEU A 461 -26.65 -21.03 -29.80
C LEU A 461 -27.50 -20.15 -28.89
N LYS A 462 -28.49 -19.41 -29.43
CA LYS A 462 -29.44 -18.65 -28.61
C LYS A 462 -30.28 -19.59 -27.72
N ALA A 463 -30.68 -20.75 -28.24
CA ALA A 463 -31.42 -21.74 -27.47
C ALA A 463 -30.56 -22.35 -26.35
N GLU A 464 -29.29 -22.67 -26.63
CA GLU A 464 -28.31 -23.14 -25.65
C GLU A 464 -28.10 -22.09 -24.54
N ALA A 465 -27.91 -20.82 -24.90
CA ALA A 465 -27.75 -19.73 -23.93
C ALA A 465 -28.97 -19.61 -23.00
N ARG A 466 -30.21 -19.70 -23.54
CA ARG A 466 -31.44 -19.68 -22.73
C ARG A 466 -31.53 -20.89 -21.80
N SER A 467 -31.11 -22.07 -22.25
CA SER A 467 -31.07 -23.27 -21.40
C SER A 467 -30.10 -23.10 -20.22
N ILE A 468 -28.91 -22.55 -20.48
CA ILE A 468 -27.91 -22.26 -19.43
C ILE A 468 -28.46 -21.22 -18.45
N ILE A 469 -29.07 -20.14 -18.95
CA ILE A 469 -29.69 -19.11 -18.09
C ILE A 469 -30.77 -19.72 -17.20
N SER A 470 -31.62 -20.61 -17.73
CA SER A 470 -32.64 -21.31 -16.93
C SER A 470 -31.99 -22.10 -15.79
N SER A 471 -30.95 -22.89 -16.10
CA SER A 471 -30.22 -23.67 -15.08
C SER A 471 -29.61 -22.78 -14.00
N TYR A 472 -28.99 -21.66 -14.38
CA TYR A 472 -28.43 -20.72 -13.41
C TYR A 472 -29.50 -20.06 -12.54
N ARG A 473 -30.68 -19.77 -13.10
CA ARG A 473 -31.81 -19.27 -12.30
C ARG A 473 -32.31 -20.28 -11.30
N ASP A 474 -32.39 -21.55 -11.69
CA ASP A 474 -32.80 -22.62 -10.79
C ASP A 474 -31.81 -22.74 -9.62
N THR A 475 -30.50 -22.70 -9.89
CA THR A 475 -29.45 -22.62 -8.86
C THR A 475 -29.64 -21.39 -7.95
N LEU A 476 -29.86 -20.21 -8.53
CA LEU A 476 -30.08 -18.95 -7.79
C LEU A 476 -31.39 -18.92 -6.99
N ASP A 477 -32.37 -19.75 -7.31
CA ASP A 477 -33.64 -19.84 -6.59
C ASP A 477 -33.62 -20.86 -5.43
N THR A 478 -32.49 -21.54 -5.23
CA THR A 478 -32.30 -22.39 -4.06
C THR A 478 -32.40 -21.61 -2.76
N GLU A 479 -32.79 -22.29 -1.68
CA GLU A 479 -32.87 -21.71 -0.34
C GLU A 479 -31.51 -21.17 0.13
N PHE A 480 -30.41 -21.73 -0.37
CA PHE A 480 -29.07 -21.24 -0.11
C PHE A 480 -28.90 -19.77 -0.51
N PHE A 481 -29.16 -19.41 -1.78
CA PHE A 481 -28.94 -18.04 -2.25
C PHE A 481 -29.94 -17.04 -1.64
N LYS A 482 -31.14 -17.50 -1.24
CA LYS A 482 -32.07 -16.69 -0.45
C LYS A 482 -31.52 -16.40 0.94
N ALA A 483 -31.00 -17.42 1.63
CA ALA A 483 -30.37 -17.28 2.94
C ALA A 483 -29.07 -16.48 2.91
N VAL A 484 -28.31 -16.54 1.80
CA VAL A 484 -27.11 -15.73 1.59
C VAL A 484 -27.45 -14.24 1.55
N ASP A 485 -28.55 -13.83 0.90
CA ASP A 485 -28.98 -12.42 0.90
C ASP A 485 -29.60 -12.02 2.26
N ASP A 486 -30.19 -12.97 3.00
CA ASP A 486 -30.79 -12.79 4.33
C ASP A 486 -29.92 -13.35 5.48
N ASN A 487 -28.59 -13.25 5.38
CA ASN A 487 -27.66 -14.00 6.23
C ASN A 487 -27.51 -13.46 7.67
N GLY A 488 -27.99 -12.24 7.96
CA GLY A 488 -27.89 -11.61 9.29
C GLY A 488 -26.49 -11.16 9.74
N PHE A 489 -25.41 -11.50 9.04
CA PHE A 489 -24.03 -11.10 9.36
C PHE A 489 -23.61 -9.81 8.66
N THR A 490 -23.89 -9.70 7.35
CA THR A 490 -23.61 -8.51 6.53
C THR A 490 -24.66 -8.39 5.43
N PRO A 491 -25.12 -7.17 5.10
CA PRO A 491 -25.96 -6.98 3.92
C PRO A 491 -25.25 -7.47 2.65
N THR A 492 -25.97 -8.25 1.86
CA THR A 492 -25.55 -8.81 0.56
C THR A 492 -26.74 -8.72 -0.41
N THR A 493 -26.44 -8.66 -1.71
CA THR A 493 -27.47 -8.62 -2.76
C THR A 493 -27.11 -9.53 -3.93
N ILE A 494 -26.48 -10.65 -3.60
CA ILE A 494 -25.84 -11.59 -4.53
C ILE A 494 -26.89 -12.18 -5.47
N ARG A 495 -27.98 -12.74 -4.92
CA ARG A 495 -29.04 -13.38 -5.71
C ARG A 495 -29.72 -12.36 -6.62
N THR A 496 -30.13 -11.23 -6.05
CA THR A 496 -30.86 -10.20 -6.80
C THR A 496 -30.00 -9.63 -7.94
N THR A 497 -28.71 -9.37 -7.68
CA THR A 497 -27.78 -8.86 -8.70
C THR A 497 -27.58 -9.86 -9.82
N ALA A 498 -27.42 -11.15 -9.49
CA ALA A 498 -27.26 -12.22 -10.48
C ALA A 498 -28.50 -12.39 -11.37
N LEU A 499 -29.69 -12.41 -10.78
CA LEU A 499 -30.95 -12.52 -11.53
C LEU A 499 -31.17 -11.35 -12.49
N ASN A 500 -30.84 -10.13 -12.06
CA ASN A 500 -30.92 -8.93 -12.91
C ASN A 500 -29.95 -9.01 -14.08
N ALA A 501 -28.71 -9.48 -13.86
CA ALA A 501 -27.74 -9.66 -14.92
C ALA A 501 -28.22 -10.69 -15.96
N LEU A 502 -28.74 -11.85 -15.50
CA LEU A 502 -29.30 -12.88 -16.39
C LEU A 502 -30.50 -12.39 -17.20
N ALA A 503 -31.38 -11.59 -16.60
CA ALA A 503 -32.49 -10.95 -17.31
C ALA A 503 -31.99 -9.99 -18.42
N GLY A 504 -30.89 -9.28 -18.18
CA GLY A 504 -30.21 -8.48 -19.19
C GLY A 504 -29.73 -9.31 -20.38
N VAL A 505 -29.13 -10.49 -20.11
CA VAL A 505 -28.69 -11.41 -21.17
C VAL A 505 -29.88 -11.92 -21.99
N GLU A 506 -30.98 -12.32 -21.35
CA GLU A 506 -32.18 -12.77 -22.10
C GLU A 506 -32.80 -11.70 -22.97
N THR A 507 -32.78 -10.45 -22.49
CA THR A 507 -33.23 -9.30 -23.27
C THR A 507 -32.39 -9.17 -24.54
N ALA A 508 -31.06 -9.32 -24.42
CA ALA A 508 -30.16 -9.30 -25.57
C ALA A 508 -30.35 -10.49 -26.53
N LEU A 509 -30.71 -11.67 -26.02
CA LEU A 509 -31.00 -12.86 -26.83
C LEU A 509 -32.34 -12.77 -27.60
N SER A 510 -33.24 -11.90 -27.15
CA SER A 510 -34.59 -11.72 -27.72
C SER A 510 -34.66 -10.63 -28.79
N ALA A 511 -33.61 -9.81 -28.90
CA ALA A 511 -33.34 -8.89 -30.00
C ALA A 511 -32.55 -9.57 -31.13
#